data_AF-A0A1M7L491-F1
#
_entry.id   AF-A0A1M7L491-F1
#
_cell.length_a   1.000
_cell.length_b   1.000
_cell.length_c   1.000
_cell.angle_alpha   90.00
_cell.angle_beta   90.00
_cell.angle_gamma   90.00
#
_symmetry.space_group_name_H-M   'P 1'
#
loop_
_entity.id
_entity.type
_entity.pdbx_description
1 polymer ?
#
loop_
_entity_poly.entity_id
_entity_poly.type
_entity_poly.pdbx_seq_one_letter_code
_entity_poly.pdbx_strand_id
1 'polypeptide(L)'
;MRNKITVLMSISAALVMIMTGCGGKKKVEKEIVPAVIKSCTMNVSSHYSGWGEDGGFLGEGDFSEDITVTSGDILYETYDGHWVKKQNDRYSYEAIAEIKSVDGSEIVWSYNGSEYHTRYDRCSEVNSMYTVCDGINFDYKVTFSDYSEQ
;
A
#
# COMPACT_ATOMS: atom_id res chain seq x y z
N MET A 1 0.54 -47.80 -20.87
CA MET A 1 -0.71 -47.55 -21.62
C MET A 1 -1.24 -46.18 -21.19
N ARG A 2 -1.49 -45.30 -22.17
CA ARG A 2 -2.50 -44.20 -22.23
C ARG A 2 -3.24 -43.88 -20.92
N ASN A 3 -3.32 -42.63 -20.43
CA ASN A 3 -3.76 -41.43 -21.16
C ASN A 3 -3.31 -40.13 -20.48
N LYS A 4 -2.98 -39.14 -21.31
CA LYS A 4 -2.93 -37.71 -20.98
C LYS A 4 -4.36 -37.17 -20.95
N ILE A 5 -4.70 -36.31 -19.99
CA ILE A 5 -5.86 -35.41 -20.10
C ILE A 5 -5.38 -33.99 -19.83
N THR A 6 -5.24 -33.25 -20.91
CA THR A 6 -5.09 -31.80 -20.97
C THR A 6 -6.48 -31.19 -20.82
N VAL A 7 -6.67 -30.26 -19.89
CA VAL A 7 -7.86 -29.39 -19.88
C VAL A 7 -7.40 -27.96 -20.19
N LEU A 8 -7.49 -27.59 -21.47
CA LEU A 8 -7.52 -26.20 -21.91
C LEU A 8 -8.92 -25.66 -21.58
N MET A 9 -9.02 -24.66 -20.72
CA MET A 9 -10.19 -23.79 -20.70
C MET A 9 -9.94 -22.60 -21.63
N SER A 10 -10.40 -22.75 -22.87
CA SER A 10 -10.62 -21.68 -23.82
C SER A 10 -11.84 -20.86 -23.39
N ILE A 11 -11.64 -19.61 -22.97
CA ILE A 11 -12.75 -18.65 -22.84
C ILE A 11 -13.00 -18.04 -24.21
N SER A 12 -14.16 -18.38 -24.75
CA SER A 12 -14.67 -18.03 -26.07
C SER A 12 -14.79 -16.53 -26.28
N ALA A 13 -14.19 -16.04 -27.36
CA ALA A 13 -14.50 -14.73 -27.94
C ALA A 13 -15.92 -14.77 -28.51
N ALA A 14 -16.84 -14.04 -27.88
CA ALA A 14 -18.17 -13.80 -28.43
C ALA A 14 -18.07 -12.71 -29.51
N LEU A 15 -17.99 -13.15 -30.76
CA LEU A 15 -18.09 -12.31 -31.94
C LEU A 15 -19.56 -11.89 -32.13
N VAL A 16 -19.92 -10.66 -31.77
CA VAL A 16 -21.23 -10.09 -32.09
C VAL A 16 -21.09 -9.21 -33.34
N MET A 17 -21.41 -9.77 -34.50
CA MET A 17 -21.69 -8.99 -35.70
C MET A 17 -23.20 -8.74 -35.81
N ILE A 18 -23.64 -7.49 -35.69
CA ILE A 18 -24.95 -7.05 -36.21
C ILE A 18 -24.83 -5.64 -36.82
N MET A 19 -24.86 -5.65 -38.17
CA MET A 19 -25.59 -4.82 -39.13
C MET A 19 -25.54 -3.28 -39.11
N THR A 20 -25.09 -2.77 -40.26
CA THR A 20 -25.51 -1.56 -41.00
C THR A 20 -26.59 -0.67 -40.38
N GLY A 21 -26.20 0.56 -40.06
CA GLY A 21 -27.09 1.71 -39.84
C GLY A 21 -26.37 3.02 -40.17
N CYS A 22 -26.86 3.73 -41.19
CA CYS A 22 -26.40 5.06 -41.57
C CYS A 22 -26.66 6.10 -40.47
N GLY A 23 -25.69 7.00 -40.25
CA GLY A 23 -25.90 8.31 -39.64
C GLY A 23 -25.82 8.32 -38.11
N GLY A 24 -24.66 8.68 -37.56
CA GLY A 24 -24.52 8.96 -36.14
C GLY A 24 -23.08 9.19 -35.74
N LYS A 25 -22.83 10.31 -35.06
CA LYS A 25 -21.56 10.78 -34.49
C LYS A 25 -20.63 9.61 -34.09
N LYS A 26 -19.41 9.57 -34.66
CA LYS A 26 -18.37 8.62 -34.27
C LYS A 26 -18.12 8.74 -32.76
N LYS A 27 -18.64 7.77 -31.99
CA LYS A 27 -18.11 7.48 -30.66
C LYS A 27 -16.71 6.94 -30.89
N VAL A 28 -15.71 7.68 -30.42
CA VAL A 28 -14.36 7.15 -30.24
C VAL A 28 -14.50 6.06 -29.18
N GLU A 29 -14.55 4.80 -29.60
CA GLU A 29 -14.27 3.69 -28.70
C GLU A 29 -12.84 3.90 -28.19
N LYS A 30 -12.71 4.41 -26.97
CA LYS A 30 -11.45 4.34 -26.25
C LYS A 30 -11.20 2.85 -26.03
N GLU A 31 -10.23 2.32 -26.74
CA GLU A 31 -9.60 1.04 -26.42
C GLU A 31 -9.24 1.08 -24.93
N ILE A 32 -9.90 0.24 -24.14
CA ILE A 32 -9.60 0.09 -22.71
C ILE A 32 -8.30 -0.72 -22.66
N VAL A 33 -7.17 -0.01 -22.76
CA VAL A 33 -5.87 -0.57 -22.42
C VAL A 33 -5.92 -0.89 -20.92
N PRO A 34 -5.58 -2.12 -20.49
CA PRO A 34 -5.44 -2.42 -19.07
C PRO A 34 -4.51 -1.38 -18.43
N ALA A 35 -4.98 -0.70 -17.38
CA ALA A 35 -4.13 0.23 -16.66
C ALA A 35 -2.99 -0.56 -16.02
N VAL A 36 -1.75 -0.21 -16.35
CA VAL A 36 -0.56 -0.79 -15.72
C VAL A 36 -0.63 -0.51 -14.23
N ILE A 37 -0.56 -1.57 -13.42
CA ILE A 37 -0.55 -1.47 -11.96
C ILE A 37 0.90 -1.38 -11.52
N LYS A 38 1.27 -0.23 -10.98
CA LYS A 38 2.57 0.01 -10.36
C LYS A 38 2.49 -0.28 -8.87
N SER A 39 3.45 -1.04 -8.36
CA SER A 39 3.54 -1.38 -6.93
C SER A 39 4.99 -1.47 -6.45
N CYS A 40 5.18 -1.36 -5.15
CA CYS A 40 6.46 -1.62 -4.49
C CYS A 40 6.25 -2.22 -3.10
N THR A 41 7.34 -2.75 -2.52
CA THR A 41 7.38 -3.17 -1.11
C THR A 41 7.76 -1.97 -0.25
N MET A 42 6.90 -1.62 0.69
CA MET A 42 7.18 -0.69 1.78
C MET A 42 7.56 -1.51 3.01
N ASN A 43 8.79 -1.38 3.48
CA ASN A 43 9.20 -1.94 4.78
C ASN A 43 9.06 -0.86 5.85
N VAL A 44 8.31 -1.18 6.90
CA VAL A 44 8.18 -0.36 8.11
C VAL A 44 8.95 -1.08 9.21
N SER A 45 10.03 -0.47 9.67
CA SER A 45 10.79 -0.94 10.83
C SER A 45 10.44 -0.07 12.04
N SER A 46 9.84 -0.69 13.03
CA SER A 46 9.32 -0.05 14.24
C SER A 46 10.27 -0.29 15.40
N HIS A 47 10.57 0.77 16.13
CA HIS A 47 11.18 0.73 17.45
C HIS A 47 10.14 1.20 18.46
N TYR A 48 10.04 0.54 19.61
CA TYR A 48 9.18 1.00 20.70
C TYR A 48 9.93 1.04 22.02
N SER A 49 9.54 1.99 22.86
CA SER A 49 9.97 2.07 24.25
C SER A 49 8.93 2.79 25.11
N GLY A 50 8.91 2.53 26.41
CA GLY A 50 7.91 3.14 27.28
C GLY A 50 8.23 3.18 28.76
N TRP A 51 7.62 4.16 29.43
CA TRP A 51 7.71 4.38 30.87
C TRP A 51 6.34 4.69 31.44
N GLY A 52 6.03 4.13 32.60
CA GLY A 52 4.82 4.43 33.36
C GLY A 52 4.93 5.77 34.08
N GLU A 53 3.80 6.29 34.54
CA GLU A 53 3.73 7.52 35.35
C GLU A 53 4.60 7.46 36.61
N ASP A 54 4.83 6.26 37.15
CA ASP A 54 5.68 6.01 38.31
C ASP A 54 7.18 5.95 37.97
N GLY A 55 7.54 6.16 36.70
CA GLY A 55 8.90 6.02 36.16
C GLY A 55 9.33 4.58 35.92
N GLY A 56 8.44 3.60 36.11
CA GLY A 56 8.69 2.19 35.83
C GLY A 56 8.83 1.94 34.33
N PHE A 57 9.84 1.14 33.95
CA PHE A 57 10.05 0.77 32.55
C PHE A 57 8.97 -0.22 32.09
N LEU A 58 8.31 0.08 30.96
CA LEU A 58 7.22 -0.72 30.41
C LEU A 58 7.67 -1.71 29.32
N GLY A 59 8.88 -1.51 28.78
CA GLY A 59 9.46 -2.38 27.76
C GLY A 59 10.09 -1.59 26.61
N GLU A 60 10.91 -2.29 25.83
CA GLU A 60 11.45 -1.83 24.57
C GLU A 60 11.58 -3.01 23.59
N GLY A 61 11.60 -2.71 22.31
CA GLY A 61 11.90 -3.69 21.30
C GLY A 61 11.74 -3.16 19.88
N ASP A 62 11.94 -4.07 18.93
CA ASP A 62 11.89 -3.77 17.52
C ASP A 62 11.08 -4.84 16.78
N PHE A 63 10.39 -4.43 15.72
CA PHE A 63 9.79 -5.33 14.74
C PHE A 63 9.76 -4.68 13.37
N SER A 64 9.55 -5.48 12.32
CA SER A 64 9.42 -4.97 10.96
C SER A 64 8.32 -5.70 10.21
N GLU A 65 7.72 -4.99 9.26
CA GLU A 65 6.66 -5.50 8.41
C GLU A 65 6.82 -5.01 6.96
N ASP A 66 6.52 -5.90 6.03
CA ASP A 66 6.54 -5.61 4.60
C ASP A 66 5.11 -5.47 4.07
N ILE A 67 4.84 -4.33 3.43
CA ILE A 67 3.53 -3.99 2.89
C ILE A 67 3.69 -3.72 1.41
N THR A 68 3.00 -4.49 0.56
CA THR A 68 2.88 -4.12 -0.86
C THR A 68 1.96 -2.92 -1.00
N VAL A 69 2.47 -1.83 -1.56
CA VAL A 69 1.74 -0.58 -1.74
C VAL A 69 1.59 -0.17 -3.19
N THR A 70 0.50 0.52 -3.47
CA THR A 70 0.11 1.07 -4.78
C THR A 70 -0.38 2.51 -4.62
N SER A 71 -0.39 3.29 -5.71
CA SER A 71 -0.94 4.64 -5.70
C SER A 71 -2.40 4.65 -5.21
N GLY A 72 -2.70 5.48 -4.22
CA GLY A 72 -4.00 5.61 -3.56
C GLY A 72 -4.17 4.74 -2.31
N ASP A 73 -3.19 3.90 -1.95
CA ASP A 73 -3.24 3.17 -0.68
C ASP A 73 -3.19 4.15 0.51
N ILE A 74 -4.07 3.93 1.47
CA ILE A 74 -4.09 4.64 2.76
C ILE A 74 -3.66 3.64 3.84
N LEU A 75 -2.73 4.07 4.68
CA LEU A 75 -2.14 3.29 5.76
C LEU A 75 -2.56 3.88 7.10
N TYR A 76 -2.80 2.99 8.05
CA TYR A 76 -3.22 3.32 9.40
C TYR A 76 -2.27 2.67 10.39
N GLU A 77 -1.91 3.42 11.43
CA GLU A 77 -1.20 2.90 12.58
C GLU A 77 -2.21 2.31 13.56
N THR A 78 -1.96 1.10 14.05
CA THR A 78 -2.72 0.50 15.16
C THR A 78 -2.14 0.93 16.50
N TYR A 79 -2.88 0.75 17.61
CA TYR A 79 -2.39 1.14 18.95
C TYR A 79 -1.15 0.35 19.42
N ASP A 80 -0.86 -0.78 18.81
CA ASP A 80 0.35 -1.60 19.04
C ASP A 80 1.47 -1.33 18.01
N GLY A 81 1.31 -0.29 17.18
CA GLY A 81 2.35 0.22 16.28
C GLY A 81 2.49 -0.49 14.94
N HIS A 82 1.54 -1.37 14.58
CA HIS A 82 1.50 -2.01 13.26
C HIS A 82 0.86 -1.10 12.21
N TRP A 83 1.27 -1.27 10.95
CA TRP A 83 0.75 -0.49 9.83
C TRP A 83 -0.17 -1.34 8.94
N VAL A 84 -1.41 -0.91 8.80
CA VAL A 84 -2.43 -1.69 8.07
C VAL A 84 -3.09 -0.86 6.97
N LYS A 85 -3.45 -1.52 5.87
CA LYS A 85 -4.22 -0.91 4.77
C LYS A 85 -5.74 -0.92 4.99
N LYS A 86 -6.20 -1.69 5.96
CA LYS A 86 -7.62 -1.89 6.25
C LYS A 86 -7.85 -1.77 7.74
N GLN A 87 -8.85 -0.96 8.11
CA GLN A 87 -9.32 -0.88 9.47
C GLN A 87 -10.34 -2.00 9.71
N ASN A 88 -9.96 -3.00 10.49
CA ASN A 88 -10.85 -4.08 10.90
C ASN A 88 -11.27 -3.97 12.37
N ASP A 89 -10.78 -2.94 13.07
CA ASP A 89 -11.03 -2.74 14.47
C ASP A 89 -12.32 -2.00 14.75
N ARG A 90 -12.79 -2.19 15.99
CA ARG A 90 -14.02 -1.56 16.47
C ARG A 90 -13.94 -0.03 16.43
N TYR A 91 -12.74 0.52 16.60
CA TYR A 91 -12.46 1.95 16.59
C TYR A 91 -11.65 2.29 15.35
N SER A 92 -11.99 3.41 14.70
CA SER A 92 -11.27 3.85 13.53
C SER A 92 -9.95 4.51 13.90
N TYR A 93 -8.92 4.24 13.11
CA TYR A 93 -7.60 4.87 13.20
C TYR A 93 -7.51 6.09 12.30
N GLU A 94 -6.65 7.03 12.67
CA GLU A 94 -6.26 8.12 11.78
C GLU A 94 -5.26 7.60 10.76
N ALA A 95 -5.31 8.14 9.54
CA ALA A 95 -4.34 7.77 8.52
C ALA A 95 -2.96 8.28 8.92
N ILE A 96 -1.99 7.39 9.04
CA ILE A 96 -0.59 7.76 9.26
C ILE A 96 0.06 8.15 7.92
N ALA A 97 -0.26 7.42 6.85
CA ALA A 97 0.30 7.69 5.54
C ALA A 97 -0.68 7.46 4.39
N GLU A 98 -0.44 8.16 3.29
CA GLU A 98 -1.12 7.92 2.01
C GLU A 98 -0.10 7.88 0.88
N ILE A 99 -0.17 6.85 0.03
CA ILE A 99 0.70 6.68 -1.12
C ILE A 99 0.11 7.45 -2.28
N LYS A 100 0.73 8.57 -2.67
CA LYS A 100 0.24 9.45 -3.74
C LYS A 100 0.61 8.92 -5.12
N SER A 101 1.85 8.46 -5.29
CA SER A 101 2.28 7.75 -6.49
C SER A 101 3.41 6.75 -6.22
N VAL A 102 3.41 5.68 -7.00
CA VAL A 102 4.51 4.72 -7.08
C VAL A 102 5.05 4.75 -8.50
N ASP A 103 6.32 5.09 -8.66
CA ASP A 103 7.02 5.14 -9.95
C ASP A 103 8.37 4.42 -9.86
N GLY A 104 8.98 4.09 -11.01
CA GLY A 104 10.22 3.30 -11.04
C GLY A 104 11.45 3.98 -10.44
N SER A 105 11.39 5.29 -10.16
CA SER A 105 12.49 6.05 -9.55
C SER A 105 12.25 6.44 -8.10
N GLU A 106 11.00 6.69 -7.72
CA GLU A 106 10.64 7.21 -6.40
C GLU A 106 9.17 6.93 -6.06
N ILE A 107 8.87 7.12 -4.79
CA ILE A 107 7.53 7.06 -4.22
C ILE A 107 7.20 8.47 -3.72
N VAL A 108 6.02 8.94 -4.09
CA VAL A 108 5.42 10.15 -3.51
C VAL A 108 4.38 9.71 -2.51
N TRP A 109 4.49 10.17 -1.27
CA TRP A 109 3.59 9.78 -0.20
C TRP A 109 3.46 10.92 0.81
N SER A 110 2.36 10.96 1.53
CA SER A 110 2.16 11.95 2.60
C SER A 110 2.19 11.30 3.96
N TYR A 111 2.84 11.95 4.92
CA TYR A 111 2.84 11.62 6.34
C TYR A 111 2.64 12.91 7.14
N ASN A 112 1.75 12.88 8.13
CA ASN A 112 1.41 14.04 8.98
C ASN A 112 1.11 15.32 8.18
N GLY A 113 0.31 15.19 7.11
CA GLY A 113 -0.07 16.29 6.22
C GLY A 113 1.04 16.85 5.31
N SER A 114 2.26 16.33 5.39
CA SER A 114 3.40 16.72 4.54
C SER A 114 3.66 15.67 3.47
N GLU A 115 3.98 16.11 2.26
CA GLU A 115 4.34 15.25 1.13
C GLU A 115 5.85 15.00 1.09
N TYR A 116 6.24 13.77 0.79
CA TYR A 116 7.61 13.28 0.73
C TYR A 116 7.86 12.57 -0.59
N HIS A 117 9.04 12.82 -1.17
CA HIS A 117 9.56 12.11 -2.33
C HIS A 117 10.72 11.22 -1.86
N THR A 118 10.48 9.91 -1.79
CA THR A 118 11.47 8.95 -1.30
C THR A 118 11.92 8.04 -2.43
N ARG A 119 13.21 8.05 -2.73
CA ARG A 119 13.84 7.08 -3.63
C ARG A 119 13.98 5.72 -2.95
N TYR A 120 14.02 4.65 -3.74
CA TYR A 120 14.19 3.26 -3.27
C TYR A 120 15.49 2.98 -2.48
N ASP A 121 16.49 3.87 -2.58
CA ASP A 121 17.75 3.77 -1.83
C ASP A 121 17.77 4.64 -0.56
N ARG A 122 16.62 5.18 -0.15
CA ARG A 122 16.50 6.11 0.97
C ARG A 122 15.55 5.58 2.05
N CYS A 123 15.81 6.06 3.26
CA CYS A 123 15.00 5.83 4.44
C CYS A 123 14.34 7.15 4.83
N SER A 124 13.08 7.06 5.26
CA SER A 124 12.36 8.15 5.90
C SER A 124 12.08 7.81 7.36
N GLU A 125 12.26 8.77 8.24
CA GLU A 125 11.93 8.65 9.66
C GLU A 125 10.53 9.21 9.91
N VAL A 126 9.75 8.50 10.69
CA VAL A 126 8.32 8.75 10.90
C VAL A 126 8.02 8.50 12.37
N ASN A 127 7.33 9.43 13.02
CA ASN A 127 6.89 9.27 14.40
C ASN A 127 5.45 8.73 14.45
N SER A 128 5.11 8.05 15.54
CA SER A 128 3.73 7.67 15.86
C SER A 128 2.76 8.85 15.86
N MET A 129 1.55 8.59 15.36
CA MET A 129 0.38 9.48 15.50
C MET A 129 -0.18 9.46 16.92
N TYR A 130 0.18 8.46 17.73
CA TYR A 130 -0.38 8.20 19.06
C TYR A 130 0.62 8.40 20.19
N THR A 131 1.59 9.32 20.02
CA THR A 131 2.60 9.58 21.03
C THR A 131 1.96 10.01 22.36
N VAL A 132 2.30 9.33 23.46
CA VAL A 132 1.81 9.56 24.83
C VAL A 132 2.96 9.93 25.78
N CYS A 133 2.64 10.68 26.84
CA CYS A 133 3.63 11.10 27.85
C CYS A 133 4.07 9.94 28.75
N ASP A 134 3.13 9.06 29.07
CA ASP A 134 3.26 7.85 29.86
C ASP A 134 2.66 6.68 29.06
N GLY A 135 3.41 5.60 28.93
CA GLY A 135 3.06 4.49 28.04
C GLY A 135 4.16 4.12 27.06
N ILE A 136 3.79 3.34 26.05
CA ILE A 136 4.69 2.89 24.98
C ILE A 136 4.51 3.82 23.78
N ASN A 137 5.64 4.32 23.28
CA ASN A 137 5.72 5.13 22.08
C ASN A 137 6.45 4.37 20.97
N PHE A 138 6.13 4.71 19.73
CA PHE A 138 6.70 4.09 18.55
C PHE A 138 7.37 5.11 17.64
N ASP A 139 8.53 4.74 17.14
CA ASP A 139 9.27 5.43 16.09
C ASP A 139 9.48 4.47 14.92
N TYR A 140 9.36 5.00 13.70
CA TYR A 140 9.37 4.19 12.49
C TYR A 140 10.47 4.65 11.54
N LYS A 141 11.07 3.67 10.88
CA LYS A 141 11.91 3.83 9.69
C LYS A 141 11.23 3.16 8.52
N VAL A 142 10.97 3.95 7.49
CA VAL A 142 10.27 3.51 6.28
C VAL A 142 11.24 3.47 5.11
N THR A 143 11.29 2.34 4.41
CA THR A 143 12.04 2.17 3.16
C THR A 143 11.15 1.56 2.09
N PHE A 144 11.52 1.78 0.83
CA PHE A 144 10.79 1.25 -0.32
C PHE A 144 11.71 0.41 -1.20
N SER A 145 11.22 -0.70 -1.72
CA SER A 145 11.99 -1.65 -2.54
C SER A 145 11.10 -2.38 -3.54
N ASP A 146 11.69 -3.22 -4.38
CA ASP A 146 10.98 -4.19 -5.24
C ASP A 146 9.87 -3.59 -6.12
N TYR A 147 10.17 -2.50 -6.81
CA TYR A 147 9.26 -1.92 -7.80
C TYR A 147 8.82 -2.94 -8.86
N SER A 148 7.53 -2.95 -9.20
CA SER A 148 6.99 -3.76 -10.29
C SER A 148 5.87 -3.05 -11.05
N GLU A 149 5.74 -3.44 -12.33
CA GLU A 149 4.67 -3.02 -13.24
C GLU A 149 4.00 -4.28 -13.81
N GLN A 150 2.66 -4.38 -13.70
CA GLN A 150 1.85 -5.50 -14.21
C GLN A 150 0.70 -5.02 -15.08
#